data_AF-A0A419A9D6-F1
#
_entry.id   AF-A0A419A9D6-F1
#
_cell.length_a   1.000
_cell.length_b   1.000
_cell.length_c   1.000
_cell.angle_alpha   90.00
_cell.angle_beta   90.00
_cell.angle_gamma   90.00
#
_symmetry.space_group_name_H-M   'P 1'
#
loop_
_entity.id
_entity.type
_entity.pdbx_description
1 polymer ?
#
loop_
_entity_poly.entity_id
_entity_poly.type
_entity_poly.pdbx_seq_one_letter_code
_entity_poly.pdbx_strand_id
1 'polypeptide(L)' 'MSDTREDGFLGGRLRIRQPARGYRSGADAVMLAAACPAAPGQRVLELGCGAGVASLCLGWR' A
#
# COMPACT_ATOMS: atom_id res chain seq x y z
N MET A 1 -7.19 19.68 -9.13
CA MET A 1 -6.62 18.58 -8.32
C MET A 1 -7.74 17.61 -8.03
N SER A 2 -7.53 16.31 -8.25
CA SER A 2 -8.54 15.28 -7.94
C SER A 2 -8.76 15.17 -6.43
N ASP A 3 -10.01 14.98 -6.01
CA ASP A 3 -10.38 14.80 -4.61
C ASP A 3 -9.73 13.54 -4.01
N THR A 4 -9.15 13.67 -2.81
CA THR A 4 -8.43 12.58 -2.13
C THR A 4 -8.84 12.48 -0.68
N ARG A 5 -8.83 11.25 -0.15
CA ARG A 5 -9.05 10.97 1.27
C ARG A 5 -7.85 10.23 1.84
N GLU A 6 -7.70 10.26 3.15
CA GLU A 6 -6.67 9.53 3.86
C GLU A 6 -7.24 8.24 4.43
N ASP A 7 -6.60 7.12 4.10
CA ASP A 7 -6.96 5.78 4.57
C ASP A 7 -5.86 5.22 5.47
N GLY A 8 -6.26 4.57 6.57
CA GLY A 8 -5.36 3.96 7.54
C GLY A 8 -5.14 2.47 7.26
N PHE A 9 -3.88 2.04 7.28
CA PHE A 9 -3.47 0.65 7.14
C PHE A 9 -2.63 0.22 8.34
N LEU A 10 -2.57 -1.10 8.61
CA LEU A 10 -1.78 -1.69 9.70
C LEU A 10 -2.10 -1.07 11.08
N GLY A 11 -3.39 -0.88 11.38
CA GLY A 11 -3.84 -0.23 12.61
C GLY A 11 -3.53 1.27 12.68
N GLY A 12 -3.39 1.93 11.52
CA GLY A 12 -3.11 3.37 11.42
C GLY A 12 -1.63 3.74 11.45
N ARG A 13 -0.72 2.76 11.44
CA ARG A 13 0.73 2.97 11.35
C ARG A 13 1.15 3.51 9.98
N LEU A 14 0.39 3.19 8.94
CA LEU A 14 0.48 3.83 7.64
C LEU A 14 -0.81 4.60 7.38
N ARG A 15 -0.68 5.84 6.92
CA ARG A 15 -1.77 6.70 6.48
C ARG A 15 -1.47 7.17 5.07
N ILE A 16 -2.32 6.79 4.13
CA ILE A 16 -2.03 6.93 2.70
C ILE A 16 -3.17 7.70 2.06
N ARG A 17 -2.82 8.75 1.31
CA ARG A 17 -3.79 9.54 0.53
C ARG A 17 -4.09 8.82 -0.77
N GLN A 18 -5.38 8.60 -1.03
CA GLN A 18 -5.88 7.92 -2.23
C GLN A 18 -7.05 8.70 -2.83
N PRO A 19 -7.39 8.49 -4.12
CA PRO A 19 -8.57 9.08 -4.72
C PRO A 19 -9.83 8.83 -3.89
N ALA A 20 -10.59 9.88 -3.59
CA ALA A 20 -11.80 9.76 -2.79
C ALA A 20 -12.89 8.91 -3.50
N ARG A 21 -12.80 8.80 -4.83
CA ARG A 21 -13.74 8.09 -5.71
C ARG A 21 -12.98 7.18 -6.66
N GLY A 22 -13.61 6.10 -7.10
CA GLY A 22 -13.00 5.08 -7.96
C GLY A 22 -12.24 4.01 -7.17
N TYR A 23 -11.31 3.32 -7.85
CA TYR A 23 -10.52 2.24 -7.26
C TYR A 23 -9.58 2.76 -6.16
N ARG A 24 -9.47 1.98 -5.09
CA ARG A 24 -8.60 2.23 -3.94
C ARG A 24 -8.02 0.91 -3.45
N SER A 25 -6.81 0.97 -2.91
CA SER A 25 -6.21 -0.21 -2.28
C SER A 25 -6.93 -0.53 -0.97
N GLY A 26 -7.19 -1.82 -0.72
CA GLY A 26 -7.82 -2.29 0.50
C GLY A 26 -6.92 -3.23 1.30
N ALA A 27 -7.55 -4.14 2.03
CA ALA A 27 -6.85 -5.19 2.78
C ALA A 27 -6.09 -6.17 1.87
N ASP A 28 -6.50 -6.30 0.61
CA ASP A 28 -5.83 -7.08 -0.43
C ASP A 28 -4.37 -6.64 -0.64
N ALA A 29 -4.10 -5.34 -0.68
CA ALA A 29 -2.73 -4.81 -0.78
C ALA A 29 -1.88 -5.15 0.45
N VAL A 30 -2.50 -5.17 1.64
CA VAL A 30 -1.84 -5.58 2.89
C VAL A 30 -1.53 -7.07 2.88
N MET A 31 -2.46 -7.90 2.40
CA MET A 31 -2.25 -9.34 2.25
C MET A 31 -1.20 -9.67 1.19
N LEU A 32 -1.21 -8.97 0.05
CA LEU A 32 -0.18 -9.08 -0.99
C LEU A 32 1.20 -8.73 -0.44
N ALA A 33 1.27 -7.67 0.37
CA ALA A 33 2.48 -7.38 1.11
C ALA A 33 2.85 -8.60 1.97
N ALA A 34 2.03 -8.97 2.95
CA ALA A 34 2.34 -10.09 3.86
C ALA A 34 2.78 -11.40 3.16
N ALA A 35 2.23 -11.70 1.98
CA ALA A 35 2.58 -12.89 1.18
C ALA A 35 3.92 -12.78 0.41
N CYS A 36 4.45 -11.59 0.21
CA CYS A 36 5.71 -11.38 -0.51
C CYS A 36 6.91 -11.77 0.37
N PRO A 37 7.75 -12.74 -0.03
CA PRO A 37 8.84 -13.28 0.78
C PRO A 37 10.10 -12.40 0.80
N ALA A 38 9.99 -11.13 0.37
CA ALA A 38 11.13 -10.24 0.29
C ALA A 38 11.72 -9.95 1.68
N ALA A 39 13.04 -9.99 1.78
CA ALA A 39 13.82 -9.75 2.98
C ALA A 39 14.51 -8.37 2.94
N PRO A 40 14.93 -7.82 4.09
CA PRO A 40 15.69 -6.57 4.15
C PRO A 40 16.91 -6.60 3.22
N GLY A 41 17.11 -5.49 2.49
CA GLY A 41 18.20 -5.34 1.53
C GLY A 41 17.92 -5.92 0.12
N GLN A 42 16.82 -6.63 -0.08
CA GLN A 42 16.39 -7.06 -1.42
C GLN A 42 15.69 -5.92 -2.17
N ARG A 43 15.75 -6.00 -3.51
CA ARG A 43 15.06 -5.07 -4.41
C ARG A 43 13.75 -5.68 -4.86
N VAL A 44 12.67 -4.90 -4.81
CA VAL A 44 11.30 -5.34 -5.15
C VAL A 44 10.68 -4.35 -6.13
N LEU A 45 9.84 -4.87 -7.04
CA LEU A 45 9.08 -4.09 -8.00
C LEU A 45 7.59 -4.42 -7.87
N GLU A 46 6.76 -3.41 -7.70
CA GLU A 46 5.30 -3.52 -7.75
C GLU A 46 4.79 -2.94 -9.08
N LEU A 47 4.31 -3.81 -9.96
CA LEU A 47 3.71 -3.40 -11.22
C LEU A 47 2.27 -2.95 -10.98
N GLY A 48 1.95 -1.71 -11.38
CA GLY A 48 0.61 -1.14 -11.15
C GLY A 48 0.36 -0.76 -9.68
N CYS A 49 1.34 -0.14 -9.02
CA CYS A 49 1.31 0.12 -7.59
C CYS A 49 0.17 1.05 -7.11
N GLY A 50 -0.47 1.81 -8.01
CA GLY A 50 -1.52 2.75 -7.64
C GLY A 50 -1.04 3.75 -6.59
N ALA A 51 -1.68 3.76 -5.42
CA ALA A 51 -1.27 4.59 -4.28
C ALA A 51 -0.12 3.97 -3.43
N GLY A 52 0.43 2.83 -3.85
CA GLY A 52 1.64 2.21 -3.29
C GLY A 52 1.42 1.42 -2.00
N VAL A 53 0.19 1.07 -1.63
CA VAL A 53 -0.08 0.45 -0.32
C VAL A 53 0.67 -0.86 -0.13
N ALA A 54 0.74 -1.74 -1.13
CA ALA A 54 1.41 -3.02 -0.94
C ALA A 54 2.92 -2.82 -0.73
N SER A 55 3.57 -1.98 -1.53
CA SER A 55 4.99 -1.62 -1.34
C SER A 55 5.26 -0.88 -0.03
N LEU A 56 4.37 0.01 0.41
CA LEU A 56 4.54 0.71 1.69
C LEU A 56 4.33 -0.24 2.88
N CYS A 57 3.35 -1.14 2.81
CA CYS A 57 3.20 -2.22 3.76
C CYS A 57 4.38 -3.20 3.72
N LEU A 58 5.03 -3.39 2.57
CA LEU A 58 6.27 -4.16 2.43
C LEU A 58 7.45 -3.49 3.11
N GLY A 59 7.68 -2.22 2.84
CA GLY A 59 8.78 -1.47 3.45
C GLY A 59 8.60 -1.22 4.95
N TRP A 60 7.37 -1.33 5.47
CA TRP A 60 7.09 -1.22 6.91
C TRP A 60 7.47 -2.48 7.71
N ARG A 61 7.47 -3.67 7.09
CA ARG A 61 7.82 -4.94 7.75
C ARG A 61 9.29 -4.99 8.09
#